data_AF-A0A9X4HY21-F1
#
_entry.id   AF-A0A9X4HY21-F1
#
_cell.length_a   1.000
_cell.length_b   1.000
_cell.length_c   1.000
_cell.angle_alpha   90.00
_cell.angle_beta   90.00
_cell.angle_gamma   90.00
#
_symmetry.space_group_name_H-M   'P 1'
#
loop_
_entity.id
_entity.type
_entity.pdbx_description
1 polymer ?
#
loop_
_entity_poly.entity_id
_entity_poly.type
_entity_poly.pdbx_seq_one_letter_code
_entity_poly.pdbx_strand_id
1 'polypeptide(L)'
;LQAQASVAQGVVLAQDGPGGKQLVGYVVPADAAVLASTEAQAAEREALRTALKASLPDYMVPAHLLFLARLPLTANGKLDRRALPQPDASQLQRAYLAPQSELEQRIAAIWADVLKLERVGLGDNFFELGGHSLLATQVMARLQVELGTSLPLALLFQAQTLQDYAAMINGLNTHSDADLDELQDFMSELEAV
;
A
#
# COMPACT_ATOMS: atom_id res chain seq x y z
N LEU A 1 -10.98 13.25 6.62
CA LEU A 1 -12.09 12.37 6.18
C LEU A 1 -13.43 13.12 6.17
N GLN A 2 -13.97 13.59 7.30
CA GLN A 2 -15.27 14.29 7.34
C GLN A 2 -15.31 15.62 6.56
N ALA A 3 -14.16 16.24 6.27
CA ALA A 3 -14.09 17.44 5.44
C ALA A 3 -14.29 17.16 3.93
N GLN A 4 -14.32 15.89 3.50
CA GLN A 4 -14.52 15.54 2.10
C GLN A 4 -16.02 15.60 1.76
N ALA A 5 -16.38 16.32 0.70
CA ALA A 5 -17.78 16.55 0.33
C ALA A 5 -18.55 15.26 -0.01
N SER A 6 -17.84 14.24 -0.50
CA SER A 6 -18.41 12.93 -0.81
C SER A 6 -18.66 12.05 0.43
N VAL A 7 -18.32 12.51 1.63
CA VAL A 7 -18.48 11.78 2.90
C VAL A 7 -19.56 12.42 3.75
N ALA A 8 -20.68 11.72 3.95
CA ALA A 8 -21.72 12.16 4.89
C ALA A 8 -21.31 11.94 6.35
N GLN A 9 -20.70 10.78 6.64
CA GLN A 9 -20.16 10.47 7.96
C GLN A 9 -18.88 9.66 7.81
N GLY A 10 -17.90 9.93 8.67
CA GLY A 10 -16.62 9.23 8.65
C GLY A 10 -16.07 9.02 10.05
N VAL A 11 -15.59 7.80 10.33
CA VAL A 11 -14.90 7.44 11.57
C VAL A 11 -13.65 6.65 11.21
N VAL A 12 -12.53 6.92 11.88
CA VAL A 12 -11.29 6.15 11.72
C VAL A 12 -10.94 5.50 13.05
N LEU A 13 -10.64 4.21 13.02
CA LEU A 13 -10.23 3.44 14.19
C LEU A 13 -8.95 2.66 13.88
N ALA A 14 -8.09 2.51 14.89
CA ALA A 14 -7.05 1.52 14.84
C ALA A 14 -7.67 0.14 15.13
N GLN A 15 -7.54 -0.80 14.19
CA GLN A 15 -7.97 -2.18 14.34
C GLN A 15 -6.79 -3.13 14.26
N ASP A 16 -6.91 -4.27 14.92
CA ASP A 16 -5.93 -5.34 14.82
C ASP A 16 -6.08 -6.03 13.46
N GLY A 17 -4.97 -6.26 12.78
CA GLY A 17 -4.87 -7.00 11.52
C GLY A 17 -3.71 -8.01 11.54
N PRO A 18 -3.48 -8.73 10.44
CA PRO A 18 -2.45 -9.78 10.35
C PRO A 18 -1.04 -9.28 10.70
N GLY A 19 -0.72 -8.05 10.31
CA GLY A 19 0.54 -7.37 10.61
C GLY A 19 0.51 -6.51 11.88
N GLY A 20 -0.56 -6.51 12.68
CA GLY A 20 -0.71 -5.64 13.86
C GLY A 20 -1.72 -4.52 13.64
N LYS A 21 -1.59 -3.41 14.39
CA LYS A 21 -2.60 -2.34 14.37
C LYS A 21 -2.53 -1.52 13.09
N GLN A 22 -3.68 -1.35 12.44
CA GLN A 22 -3.84 -0.58 11.21
C GLN A 22 -5.04 0.36 11.28
N LEU A 23 -4.96 1.48 10.57
CA LEU A 23 -6.05 2.45 10.49
C LEU A 23 -7.12 1.98 9.50
N VAL A 24 -8.34 1.84 10.00
CA VAL A 24 -9.54 1.50 9.22
C VAL A 24 -10.50 2.67 9.28
N GLY A 25 -10.83 3.23 8.11
CA GLY A 25 -11.86 4.24 7.94
C GLY A 25 -13.20 3.60 7.61
N TYR A 26 -14.24 4.02 8.30
CA TYR A 26 -15.64 3.67 8.03
C TYR A 26 -16.32 4.90 7.48
N VAL A 27 -16.88 4.77 6.28
CA VAL A 27 -17.39 5.88 5.48
C VAL A 27 -18.85 5.62 5.16
N VAL A 28 -19.71 6.57 5.49
CA VAL A 28 -21.05 6.67 4.92
C VAL A 28 -20.94 7.69 3.78
N PRO A 29 -21.08 7.28 2.52
CA PRO A 29 -20.96 8.19 1.39
C PRO A 29 -22.15 9.17 1.37
N ALA A 30 -21.92 10.37 0.86
CA ALA A 30 -22.97 11.37 0.64
C ALA A 30 -23.91 10.93 -0.49
N ASP A 31 -23.38 10.26 -1.52
CA ASP A 31 -24.15 9.63 -2.58
C ASP A 31 -24.32 8.12 -2.30
N ALA A 32 -25.56 7.69 -2.12
CA ALA A 32 -25.88 6.28 -1.91
C ALA A 32 -25.58 5.41 -3.13
N ALA A 33 -25.46 5.98 -4.34
CA ALA A 33 -25.07 5.24 -5.55
C ALA A 33 -23.68 4.60 -5.43
N VAL A 34 -22.80 5.17 -4.59
CA VAL A 34 -21.50 4.56 -4.27
C VAL A 34 -21.67 3.15 -3.71
N LEU A 35 -22.73 2.89 -2.94
CA LEU A 35 -22.99 1.56 -2.35
C LEU A 35 -23.57 0.55 -3.35
N ALA A 36 -24.02 1.01 -4.53
CA ALA A 36 -24.74 0.17 -5.49
C ALA A 36 -23.83 -0.76 -6.30
N SER A 37 -22.54 -0.43 -6.46
CA SER A 37 -21.59 -1.26 -7.21
C SER A 37 -20.20 -1.26 -6.59
N THR A 38 -19.46 -2.33 -6.81
CA THR A 38 -18.05 -2.45 -6.38
C THR A 38 -17.15 -1.46 -7.11
N GLU A 39 -17.43 -1.18 -8.38
CA GLU A 39 -16.70 -0.20 -9.19
C GLU A 39 -16.85 1.22 -8.65
N ALA A 40 -18.06 1.63 -8.25
CA ALA A 40 -18.28 2.94 -7.66
C ALA A 40 -17.56 3.08 -6.30
N GLN A 41 -17.58 2.03 -5.48
CA GLN A 41 -16.80 1.99 -4.23
C GLN A 41 -15.30 2.07 -4.48
N ALA A 42 -14.79 1.40 -5.52
CA ALA A 42 -13.37 1.45 -5.86
C ALA A 42 -12.95 2.85 -6.31
N ALA A 43 -13.73 3.49 -7.18
CA ALA A 43 -13.47 4.86 -7.63
C ALA A 43 -13.50 5.86 -6.47
N GLU A 44 -14.52 5.78 -5.60
CA GLU A 44 -14.65 6.66 -4.43
C GLU A 44 -13.50 6.43 -3.43
N ARG A 45 -13.09 5.18 -3.22
CA ARG A 45 -11.94 4.84 -2.35
C ARG A 45 -10.65 5.49 -2.83
N GLU A 46 -10.37 5.41 -4.12
CA GLU A 46 -9.17 6.01 -4.72
C GLU A 46 -9.22 7.55 -4.66
N ALA A 47 -10.38 8.16 -4.91
CA ALA A 47 -10.58 9.59 -4.78
C ALA A 47 -10.33 10.07 -3.33
N LEU A 48 -10.92 9.38 -2.34
CA LEU A 48 -10.72 9.68 -0.93
C LEU A 48 -9.27 9.50 -0.51
N ARG A 49 -8.61 8.40 -0.93
CA ARG A 49 -7.21 8.15 -0.61
C ARG A 49 -6.31 9.26 -1.16
N THR A 50 -6.51 9.65 -2.41
CA THR A 50 -5.79 10.78 -3.04
C THR A 50 -5.98 12.07 -2.26
N ALA A 51 -7.23 12.42 -1.91
CA ALA A 51 -7.53 13.63 -1.17
C ALA A 51 -6.95 13.64 0.26
N LEU A 52 -6.91 12.47 0.93
CA LEU A 52 -6.29 12.33 2.24
C LEU A 52 -4.76 12.49 2.16
N LYS A 53 -4.10 11.87 1.18
CA LYS A 53 -2.65 12.01 0.96
C LYS A 53 -2.21 13.46 0.70
N ALA A 54 -3.08 14.28 0.10
CA ALA A 54 -2.78 15.70 -0.12
C ALA A 54 -2.69 16.53 1.17
N SER A 55 -3.24 16.03 2.28
CA SER A 55 -3.35 16.78 3.55
C SER A 55 -2.78 16.05 4.76
N LEU A 56 -2.49 14.75 4.64
CA LEU A 56 -2.03 13.90 5.72
C LEU A 56 -0.74 13.18 5.32
N PRO A 57 0.19 12.96 6.26
CA PRO A 57 1.27 12.01 6.08
C PRO A 57 0.74 10.61 5.75
N ASP A 58 1.47 9.83 4.96
CA ASP A 58 1.03 8.50 4.50
C ASP A 58 0.61 7.57 5.65
N TYR A 59 1.31 7.60 6.78
CA TYR A 59 1.01 6.76 7.94
C TYR A 59 -0.31 7.12 8.66
N MET A 60 -0.90 8.28 8.36
CA MET A 60 -2.22 8.70 8.88
C MET A 60 -3.35 8.39 7.90
N VAL A 61 -3.04 7.99 6.66
CA VAL A 61 -4.04 7.60 5.67
C VAL A 61 -4.51 6.19 6.00
N PRO A 62 -5.83 5.94 6.17
CA PRO A 62 -6.34 4.62 6.46
C PRO A 62 -5.94 3.60 5.38
N ALA A 63 -5.45 2.44 5.82
CA ALA A 63 -5.16 1.32 4.93
C ALA A 63 -6.45 0.79 4.29
N HIS A 64 -7.57 0.88 5.01
CA HIS A 64 -8.88 0.42 4.54
C HIS A 64 -9.95 1.50 4.68
N LEU A 65 -10.84 1.59 3.70
CA LEU A 65 -12.03 2.46 3.71
C LEU A 65 -13.30 1.62 3.51
N LEU A 66 -13.98 1.19 4.57
CA LEU A 66 -15.21 0.40 4.42
C LEU A 66 -16.39 1.35 4.23
N PHE A 67 -17.14 1.13 3.16
CA PHE A 67 -18.36 1.89 2.90
C PHE A 67 -19.55 1.21 3.57
N LEU A 68 -20.34 2.00 4.31
CA LEU A 68 -21.50 1.56 5.05
C LEU A 68 -22.71 2.42 4.67
N ALA A 69 -23.90 1.82 4.65
CA ALA A 69 -25.15 2.57 4.53
C ALA A 69 -25.38 3.51 5.72
N ARG A 70 -24.91 3.11 6.91
CA ARG A 70 -24.94 3.92 8.13
C ARG A 70 -23.93 3.41 9.14
N LEU A 71 -23.49 4.29 10.05
CA LEU A 71 -22.70 3.86 11.21
C LEU A 71 -23.58 3.10 12.22
N PRO A 72 -23.10 1.97 12.79
CA PRO A 72 -23.82 1.28 13.84
C PRO A 72 -23.77 2.09 15.13
N LEU A 73 -24.93 2.29 15.76
CA LEU A 73 -25.07 3.04 17.01
C LEU A 73 -25.66 2.14 18.09
N THR A 74 -25.19 2.32 19.32
CA THR A 74 -25.82 1.79 20.54
C THR A 74 -27.20 2.42 20.75
N ALA A 75 -28.00 1.84 21.65
CA ALA A 75 -29.30 2.40 22.05
C ALA A 75 -29.22 3.86 22.55
N ASN A 76 -28.06 4.28 23.06
CA ASN A 76 -27.79 5.64 23.53
C ASN A 76 -27.27 6.58 22.43
N GLY A 77 -27.29 6.16 21.15
CA GLY A 77 -26.83 6.96 20.02
C GLY A 77 -25.31 7.09 19.87
N LYS A 78 -24.51 6.44 20.72
CA LYS A 78 -23.04 6.39 20.57
C LYS A 78 -22.64 5.35 19.54
N LEU A 79 -21.52 5.56 18.84
CA LEU A 79 -20.94 4.57 17.93
C LEU A 79 -20.74 3.22 18.64
N ASP A 80 -21.33 2.17 18.07
CA ASP A 80 -21.08 0.80 18.50
C ASP A 80 -19.88 0.22 17.74
N ARG A 81 -18.70 0.35 18.37
CA ARG A 81 -17.44 -0.11 17.78
C ARG A 81 -17.38 -1.63 17.57
N ARG A 82 -18.17 -2.40 18.33
CA ARG A 82 -18.16 -3.87 18.26
C ARG A 82 -19.00 -4.38 17.09
N ALA A 83 -19.95 -3.57 16.64
CA ALA A 83 -20.81 -3.86 15.49
C ALA A 83 -20.20 -3.39 14.16
N LEU A 84 -19.02 -2.77 14.17
CA LEU A 84 -18.33 -2.38 12.94
C LEU A 84 -17.75 -3.63 12.25
N PRO A 85 -17.95 -3.76 10.92
CA PRO A 85 -17.38 -4.88 10.18
C PRO A 85 -15.86 -4.79 10.17
N GLN A 86 -15.19 -5.94 10.25
CA GLN A 86 -13.74 -6.00 10.09
C GLN A 86 -13.37 -6.00 8.61
N PRO A 87 -12.22 -5.40 8.24
CA PRO A 87 -11.69 -5.53 6.89
C PRO A 87 -11.37 -7.00 6.59
N ASP A 88 -11.98 -7.53 5.55
CA ASP A 88 -11.70 -8.89 5.07
C ASP A 88 -10.51 -8.85 4.11
N ALA A 89 -9.34 -9.29 4.56
CA ALA A 89 -8.11 -9.36 3.77
C ALA A 89 -8.29 -10.17 2.46
N SER A 90 -9.22 -11.13 2.43
CA SER A 90 -9.47 -11.94 1.22
C SER A 90 -10.24 -11.19 0.14
N GLN A 91 -11.06 -10.20 0.51
CA GLN A 91 -11.76 -9.31 -0.44
C GLN A 91 -10.87 -8.16 -0.91
N LEU A 92 -9.72 -7.97 -0.26
CA LEU A 92 -8.76 -6.89 -0.52
C LEU A 92 -7.69 -7.30 -1.53
N GLN A 93 -7.46 -8.61 -1.72
CA GLN A 93 -6.66 -9.09 -2.84
C GLN A 93 -7.39 -8.73 -4.13
N ARG A 94 -6.77 -7.87 -4.94
CA ARG A 94 -7.24 -7.64 -6.31
C ARG A 94 -7.19 -8.98 -7.05
N ALA A 95 -7.86 -9.06 -8.20
CA ALA A 95 -7.77 -10.25 -9.04
C ALA A 95 -6.30 -10.67 -9.17
N TYR A 96 -5.98 -11.91 -8.78
CA TYR A 96 -4.59 -12.35 -8.67
C TYR A 96 -3.93 -12.28 -10.06
N LEU A 97 -2.92 -11.42 -10.15
CA LEU A 97 -2.04 -11.31 -11.30
C LEU A 97 -0.66 -11.80 -10.87
N ALA A 98 -0.20 -12.88 -11.50
CA ALA A 98 1.08 -13.48 -11.15
C ALA A 98 2.25 -12.52 -11.48
N PRO A 99 3.26 -12.42 -10.59
CA PRO A 99 4.53 -11.78 -10.90
C PRO A 99 5.15 -12.33 -12.18
N GLN A 100 5.60 -11.46 -13.09
CA GLN A 100 6.06 -11.83 -14.42
C GLN A 100 7.58 -11.84 -14.51
N SER A 101 8.25 -10.81 -14.00
CA SER A 101 9.72 -10.70 -14.03
C SER A 101 10.38 -11.38 -12.83
N GLU A 102 11.67 -11.71 -12.94
CA GLU A 102 12.43 -12.26 -11.81
C GLU A 102 12.43 -11.32 -10.60
N LEU A 103 12.55 -10.01 -10.82
CA LEU A 103 12.51 -9.01 -9.76
C LEU A 103 11.15 -9.02 -9.05
N GLU A 104 10.06 -9.01 -9.81
CA GLU A 104 8.70 -9.08 -9.25
C GLU A 104 8.49 -10.37 -8.46
N GLN A 105 8.98 -11.51 -8.95
CA GLN A 105 8.87 -12.80 -8.26
C GLN A 105 9.62 -12.80 -6.92
N ARG A 106 10.84 -12.25 -6.88
CA ARG A 106 11.62 -12.12 -5.63
C ARG A 106 10.94 -11.19 -4.63
N ILE A 107 10.48 -10.03 -5.08
CA ILE A 107 9.74 -9.08 -4.23
C ILE A 107 8.47 -9.75 -3.69
N ALA A 108 7.71 -10.45 -4.53
CA ALA A 108 6.49 -11.15 -4.14
C ALA A 108 6.74 -12.21 -3.06
N ALA A 109 7.80 -13.00 -3.21
CA ALA A 109 8.19 -14.01 -2.23
C ALA A 109 8.55 -13.37 -0.88
N ILE A 110 9.36 -12.30 -0.89
CA ILE A 110 9.71 -11.57 0.33
C ILE A 110 8.48 -10.99 1.02
N TRP A 111 7.56 -10.38 0.25
CA TRP A 111 6.33 -9.82 0.80
C TRP A 111 5.44 -10.91 1.39
N ALA A 112 5.26 -12.03 0.69
CA ALA A 112 4.49 -13.17 1.16
C ALA A 112 5.02 -13.68 2.51
N ASP A 113 6.34 -13.84 2.63
CA ASP A 113 6.97 -14.28 3.87
C ASP A 113 6.81 -13.29 5.03
N VAL A 114 7.02 -11.99 4.78
CA VAL A 114 6.93 -10.95 5.81
C VAL A 114 5.50 -10.74 6.27
N LEU A 115 4.54 -10.76 5.34
CA LEU A 115 3.11 -10.56 5.60
C LEU A 115 2.40 -11.86 6.03
N LYS A 116 3.10 -13.01 5.97
CA LYS A 116 2.57 -14.36 6.26
C LYS A 116 1.38 -14.72 5.38
N LEU A 117 1.51 -14.44 4.09
CA LEU A 117 0.52 -14.77 3.07
C LEU A 117 1.01 -15.95 2.22
N GLU A 118 0.08 -16.72 1.67
CA GLU A 118 0.42 -17.81 0.75
C GLU A 118 1.03 -17.29 -0.56
N ARG A 119 0.52 -16.15 -1.06
CA ARG A 119 0.98 -15.52 -2.29
C ARG A 119 0.65 -14.02 -2.30
N VAL A 120 1.40 -13.28 -3.12
CA VAL A 120 1.19 -11.85 -3.40
C VAL A 120 1.20 -11.66 -4.92
N GLY A 121 0.19 -10.96 -5.43
CA GLY A 121 0.05 -10.61 -6.85
C GLY A 121 0.61 -9.23 -7.19
N LEU A 122 0.76 -8.94 -8.48
CA LEU A 122 1.30 -7.67 -8.99
C LEU A 122 0.51 -6.44 -8.53
N GLY A 123 -0.81 -6.55 -8.51
CA GLY A 123 -1.70 -5.45 -8.16
C GLY A 123 -1.90 -5.26 -6.66
N ASP A 124 -1.33 -6.13 -5.82
CA ASP A 124 -1.54 -6.08 -4.37
C ASP A 124 -0.77 -4.92 -3.75
N ASN A 125 -1.44 -4.19 -2.86
CA ASN A 125 -0.86 -3.08 -2.13
C ASN A 125 -0.31 -3.57 -0.78
N PHE A 126 0.97 -3.30 -0.50
CA PHE A 126 1.65 -3.76 0.72
C PHE A 126 0.90 -3.43 2.01
N PHE A 127 0.39 -2.19 2.11
CA PHE A 127 -0.27 -1.70 3.31
C PHE A 127 -1.70 -2.20 3.42
N GLU A 128 -2.38 -2.43 2.29
CA GLU A 128 -3.70 -3.09 2.30
C GLU A 128 -3.60 -4.57 2.66
N LEU A 129 -2.47 -5.21 2.40
CA LEU A 129 -2.21 -6.57 2.87
C LEU A 129 -1.84 -6.64 4.37
N GLY A 130 -1.91 -5.52 5.10
CA GLY A 130 -1.58 -5.42 6.52
C GLY A 130 -0.12 -5.05 6.79
N GLY A 131 0.63 -4.65 5.76
CA GLY A 131 1.97 -4.10 5.90
C GLY A 131 1.99 -2.79 6.69
N HIS A 132 3.09 -2.55 7.40
CA HIS A 132 3.35 -1.29 8.11
C HIS A 132 4.85 -1.01 8.13
N SER A 133 5.28 0.14 8.70
CA SER A 133 6.66 0.62 8.64
C SER A 133 7.73 -0.38 9.11
N LEU A 134 7.45 -1.16 10.16
CA LEU A 134 8.39 -2.17 10.65
C LEU A 134 8.52 -3.35 9.67
N LEU A 135 7.40 -3.84 9.13
CA LEU A 135 7.41 -4.90 8.11
C LEU A 135 8.07 -4.39 6.82
N ALA A 136 7.79 -3.16 6.43
CA ALA A 136 8.44 -2.52 5.29
C ALA A 136 9.97 -2.45 5.49
N THR A 137 10.43 -2.08 6.69
CA THR A 137 11.86 -2.09 7.02
C THR A 137 12.46 -3.50 6.91
N GLN A 138 11.73 -4.54 7.32
CA GLN A 138 12.17 -5.93 7.15
C GLN A 138 12.25 -6.34 5.68
N VAL A 139 11.28 -5.93 4.86
CA VAL A 139 11.32 -6.13 3.40
C VAL A 139 12.54 -5.45 2.79
N MET A 140 12.83 -4.19 3.15
CA MET A 140 14.00 -3.47 2.64
C MET A 140 15.30 -4.20 3.01
N ALA A 141 15.44 -4.66 4.25
CA ALA A 141 16.63 -5.37 4.70
C ALA A 141 16.84 -6.69 3.93
N ARG A 142 15.78 -7.45 3.64
CA ARG A 142 15.86 -8.67 2.84
C ARG A 142 16.20 -8.39 1.38
N LEU A 143 15.56 -7.39 0.78
CA LEU A 143 15.87 -6.97 -0.59
C LEU A 143 17.30 -6.46 -0.73
N GLN A 144 17.82 -5.73 0.26
CA GLN A 144 19.21 -5.28 0.26
C GLN A 144 20.19 -6.46 0.24
N VAL A 145 19.90 -7.54 0.95
CA VAL A 145 20.72 -8.76 0.93
C VAL A 145 20.67 -9.44 -0.44
N GLU A 146 19.50 -9.50 -1.08
CA GLU A 146 19.34 -10.18 -2.37
C GLU A 146 19.80 -9.36 -3.59
N LEU A 147 19.63 -8.04 -3.55
CA LEU A 147 19.88 -7.13 -4.68
C LEU A 147 21.18 -6.34 -4.51
N GLY A 148 21.83 -6.39 -3.35
CA GLY A 148 23.03 -5.61 -3.05
C GLY A 148 22.81 -4.10 -2.94
N THR A 149 21.58 -3.63 -3.06
CA THR A 149 21.24 -2.20 -3.15
C THR A 149 20.46 -1.74 -1.93
N SER A 150 20.87 -0.62 -1.33
CA SER A 150 20.14 -0.03 -0.20
C SER A 150 18.91 0.73 -0.71
N LEU A 151 17.72 0.25 -0.33
CA LEU A 151 16.45 0.84 -0.76
C LEU A 151 15.89 1.74 0.35
N PRO A 152 15.64 3.04 0.08
CA PRO A 152 15.00 3.90 1.06
C PRO A 152 13.55 3.47 1.30
N LEU A 153 13.15 3.45 2.58
CA LEU A 153 11.78 3.11 3.00
C LEU A 153 10.71 3.96 2.28
N ALA A 154 11.05 5.19 1.93
CA ALA A 154 10.17 6.12 1.21
C ALA A 154 9.69 5.55 -0.14
N LEU A 155 10.46 4.69 -0.81
CA LEU A 155 10.07 4.09 -2.09
C LEU A 155 8.78 3.28 -1.95
N LEU A 156 8.66 2.48 -0.89
CA LEU A 156 7.47 1.64 -0.69
C LEU A 156 6.23 2.47 -0.38
N PHE A 157 6.39 3.63 0.25
CA PHE A 157 5.28 4.56 0.48
C PHE A 157 4.83 5.28 -0.79
N GLN A 158 5.75 5.57 -1.69
CA GLN A 158 5.48 6.19 -2.99
C GLN A 158 4.87 5.19 -3.98
N ALA A 159 5.40 3.96 -4.01
CA ALA A 159 5.00 2.88 -4.89
C ALA A 159 4.52 1.69 -4.04
N GLN A 160 3.22 1.69 -3.74
CA GLN A 160 2.64 0.81 -2.74
C GLN A 160 2.19 -0.54 -3.31
N THR A 161 1.97 -0.62 -4.63
CA THR A 161 1.68 -1.89 -5.31
C THR A 161 2.98 -2.61 -5.63
N LEU A 162 2.95 -3.93 -5.68
CA LEU A 162 4.12 -4.72 -6.03
C LEU A 162 4.68 -4.33 -7.41
N GLN A 163 3.80 -4.13 -8.39
CA GLN A 163 4.16 -3.72 -9.74
C GLN A 163 4.88 -2.36 -9.76
N ASP A 164 4.30 -1.33 -9.13
CA ASP A 164 4.91 0.02 -9.11
C ASP A 164 6.24 0.00 -8.35
N TYR A 165 6.29 -0.78 -7.26
CA TYR A 165 7.48 -0.89 -6.43
C TYR A 165 8.63 -1.57 -7.18
N ALA A 166 8.35 -2.65 -7.90
CA ALA A 166 9.31 -3.33 -8.75
C ALA A 166 9.82 -2.41 -9.87
N ALA A 167 8.93 -1.64 -10.51
CA ALA A 167 9.30 -0.69 -11.55
C ALA A 167 10.23 0.42 -11.03
N MET A 168 9.95 0.95 -9.83
CA MET A 168 10.81 1.95 -9.18
C MET A 168 12.20 1.40 -8.84
N ILE A 169 12.29 0.18 -8.29
CA ILE A 169 13.58 -0.47 -8.02
C ILE A 169 14.37 -0.66 -9.33
N ASN A 170 13.69 -1.13 -10.38
CA ASN A 170 14.34 -1.37 -11.66
C ASN A 170 14.93 -0.08 -12.27
N GLY A 171 14.22 1.05 -12.14
CA GLY A 171 14.69 2.35 -12.60
C GLY A 171 15.89 2.92 -11.81
N LEU A 172 16.10 2.48 -10.56
CA LEU A 172 17.27 2.83 -9.76
C LEU A 172 18.50 2.04 -10.18
N ASN A 173 18.33 0.75 -10.48
CA ASN A 173 19.42 -0.10 -10.94
C ASN A 173 19.97 0.37 -12.29
N THR A 174 19.10 0.81 -13.20
CA THR A 174 19.54 1.32 -14.51
C THR A 174 20.34 2.62 -14.43
N HIS A 175 20.07 3.48 -13.44
CA HIS A 175 20.88 4.69 -13.21
C HIS A 175 22.23 4.36 -12.55
N SER A 176 22.24 3.43 -11.59
CA SER A 176 23.48 3.01 -10.93
C SER A 176 24.46 2.33 -11.90
N ASP A 177 23.95 1.53 -12.84
CA ASP A 177 24.80 0.86 -13.84
C ASP A 177 25.36 1.89 -14.85
N ALA A 178 24.55 2.85 -15.29
CA ALA A 178 25.00 3.90 -16.20
C ALA A 178 26.09 4.81 -15.58
N ASP A 179 25.94 5.20 -14.31
CA ASP A 179 26.94 6.02 -13.61
C ASP A 179 28.27 5.25 -13.41
N LEU A 180 28.20 3.92 -13.21
CA LEU A 180 29.39 3.07 -13.08
C LEU A 180 30.12 2.88 -14.41
N ASP A 181 29.38 2.73 -15.51
CA ASP A 181 29.94 2.62 -16.85
C ASP A 181 30.65 3.95 -17.25
N GLU A 182 30.04 5.11 -16.99
CA GLU A 182 30.68 6.41 -17.23
C GLU A 182 31.96 6.61 -16.39
N LEU A 183 31.96 6.16 -15.13
CA LEU A 183 33.15 6.20 -14.28
C LEU A 183 34.25 5.24 -14.74
N GLN A 184 33.89 4.05 -15.26
CA GLN A 184 34.85 3.10 -15.81
C GLN A 184 35.47 3.63 -17.11
N ASP A 185 34.67 4.20 -17.99
CA ASP A 185 35.16 4.85 -19.22
C ASP A 185 36.13 5.99 -18.85
N PHE A 186 35.76 6.85 -17.90
CA PHE A 186 36.64 7.93 -17.42
C PHE A 186 37.95 7.43 -16.80
N MET A 187 37.90 6.37 -15.99
CA MET A 187 39.10 5.78 -15.39
C MET A 187 40.00 5.11 -16.45
N SER A 188 39.41 4.50 -17.47
CA SER A 188 40.15 3.87 -18.58
C SER A 188 40.89 4.89 -19.45
N GLU A 189 40.32 6.09 -19.66
CA GLU A 189 40.99 7.18 -20.36
C GLU A 189 42.19 7.74 -19.58
N LEU A 190 42.12 7.76 -18.24
CA LEU A 190 43.21 8.24 -17.38
C LEU A 190 44.41 7.27 -17.33
N GLU A 191 44.18 5.97 -17.48
CA GLU A 191 45.27 4.97 -17.51
C GLU A 191 45.96 4.86 -18.88
N ALA A 192 45.40 5.47 -19.93
CA ALA A 192 45.92 5.43 -21.29
C ALA A 192 46.98 6.51 -21.62
N VAL A 193 47.40 7.33 -20.64
CA VAL A 193 48.39 8.42 -20.77
C VAL A 193 49.65 8.13 -19.97
#